data_AF-D5VNL1-F1
#
_entry.id   AF-D5VNL1-F1
#
_cell.length_a   1.000
_cell.length_b   1.000
_cell.length_c   1.000
_cell.angle_alpha   90.00
_cell.angle_beta   90.00
_cell.angle_gamma   90.00
#
_symmetry.space_group_name_H-M   'P 1'
#
loop_
_entity.id
_entity.type
_entity.pdbx_description
1 polymer ?
#
loop_
_entity_poly.entity_id
_entity_poly.type
_entity_poly.pdbx_seq_one_letter_code
_entity_poly.pdbx_strand_id
1 'polypeptide(L)'
;MNKTFTRLKYIFLGLFLLSSASVLAYHGLWVWPKQRCEDRGGAWAGKWMKCATVYPIETLTRRPPNTPPINGEAAAAPTTAPAAQPKK
;
A
#
# COMPACT_ATOMS: atom_id res chain seq x y z
N MET A 1 -2.21 -51.03 0.67
CA MET A 1 -2.46 -49.56 0.62
C MET A 1 -2.88 -49.19 -0.79
N ASN A 2 -4.11 -48.71 -0.99
CA ASN A 2 -4.58 -48.34 -2.32
C ASN A 2 -3.83 -47.09 -2.82
N LYS A 3 -3.13 -47.25 -3.95
CA LYS A 3 -2.23 -46.23 -4.54
C LYS A 3 -2.99 -44.95 -4.91
N THR A 4 -4.25 -45.10 -5.31
CA THR A 4 -5.20 -44.02 -5.64
C THR A 4 -5.56 -43.18 -4.42
N PHE A 5 -5.96 -43.81 -3.31
CA PHE A 5 -6.26 -43.10 -2.05
C PHE A 5 -5.03 -42.36 -1.50
N THR A 6 -3.85 -42.97 -1.61
CA THR A 6 -2.59 -42.37 -1.16
C THR A 6 -2.23 -41.13 -1.97
N ARG A 7 -2.41 -41.15 -3.31
CA ARG A 7 -2.21 -39.98 -4.16
C ARG A 7 -3.19 -38.86 -3.84
N LEU A 8 -4.47 -39.19 -3.66
CA LEU A 8 -5.50 -38.21 -3.35
C LEU A 8 -5.21 -37.45 -2.05
N LYS A 9 -4.77 -38.17 -1.00
CA LYS A 9 -4.33 -37.57 0.27
C LYS A 9 -3.23 -36.53 0.07
N TYR A 10 -2.19 -36.86 -0.71
CA TYR A 10 -1.07 -35.93 -0.93
C TYR A 10 -1.47 -34.71 -1.75
N ILE A 11 -2.40 -34.85 -2.69
CA ILE A 11 -2.93 -33.72 -3.45
C ILE A 11 -3.64 -32.74 -2.50
N PHE A 12 -4.54 -33.23 -1.65
CA PHE A 12 -5.23 -32.36 -0.67
C PHE A 12 -4.27 -31.70 0.31
N LEU A 13 -3.29 -32.46 0.80
CA LEU A 13 -2.27 -31.91 1.69
C LEU A 13 -1.44 -30.81 0.99
N GLY A 14 -1.04 -31.05 -0.26
CA GLY A 14 -0.31 -30.07 -1.06
C GLY A 14 -1.12 -28.81 -1.30
N LEU A 15 -2.41 -28.95 -1.63
CA LEU A 15 -3.30 -27.83 -1.89
C LEU A 15 -3.55 -26.99 -0.62
N PHE A 16 -3.67 -27.63 0.53
CA PHE A 16 -3.77 -26.96 1.84
C PHE A 16 -2.49 -26.19 2.20
N LEU A 17 -1.31 -26.77 1.98
CA LEU A 17 -0.05 -26.09 2.26
C LEU A 17 0.18 -24.92 1.30
N LEU A 18 -0.15 -25.11 0.02
CA LEU A 18 -0.06 -24.06 -1.00
C LEU A 18 -0.97 -22.87 -0.66
N SER A 19 -2.23 -23.12 -0.29
CA SER A 19 -3.16 -22.05 0.07
C SER A 19 -2.70 -21.30 1.33
N SER A 20 -2.24 -22.01 2.34
CA SER A 20 -1.71 -21.42 3.57
C SER A 20 -0.48 -20.55 3.30
N ALA A 21 0.47 -21.06 2.50
CA ALA A 21 1.66 -20.32 2.11
C ALA A 21 1.31 -19.06 1.30
N SER A 22 0.28 -19.12 0.46
CA SER A 22 -0.19 -17.98 -0.33
C SER A 22 -0.64 -16.82 0.56
N VAL A 23 -1.38 -17.10 1.63
CA VAL A 23 -1.85 -16.09 2.59
C VAL A 23 -0.68 -15.45 3.33
N LEU A 24 0.30 -16.26 3.75
CA LEU A 24 1.51 -15.79 4.41
C LEU A 24 2.36 -14.92 3.48
N ALA A 25 2.53 -15.33 2.22
CA ALA A 25 3.25 -14.56 1.22
C ALA A 25 2.59 -13.19 1.00
N TYR A 26 1.25 -13.14 0.91
CA TYR A 26 0.52 -11.88 0.81
C TYR A 26 0.78 -10.96 2.00
N HIS A 27 0.71 -11.49 3.23
CA HIS A 27 0.98 -10.69 4.43
C HIS A 27 2.42 -10.18 4.48
N GLY A 28 3.39 -11.05 4.17
CA GLY A 28 4.81 -10.70 4.17
C GLY A 28 5.19 -9.66 3.12
N LEU A 29 4.57 -9.71 1.95
CA LEU A 29 4.90 -8.82 0.83
C LEU A 29 4.10 -7.50 0.85
N TRP A 30 2.86 -7.51 1.32
CA TRP A 30 1.99 -6.32 1.27
C TRP A 30 1.64 -5.75 2.64
N VAL A 31 1.20 -6.59 3.58
CA VAL A 31 0.61 -6.11 4.85
C VAL A 31 1.69 -5.58 5.79
N TRP A 32 2.73 -6.37 6.06
CA TRP A 32 3.81 -5.95 6.97
C TRP A 32 4.65 -4.77 6.47
N PRO A 33 5.05 -4.70 5.18
CA PRO A 33 5.81 -3.55 4.69
C PRO A 33 5.01 -2.25 4.74
N LYS A 34 3.70 -2.33 4.45
CA LYS A 34 2.78 -1.21 4.62
C LYS A 34 2.74 -0.75 6.08
N GLN A 35 2.42 -1.66 7.00
CA GLN A 35 2.32 -1.35 8.42
C GLN A 35 3.62 -0.73 8.94
N ARG A 36 4.76 -1.33 8.62
CA ARG A 36 6.08 -0.83 9.04
C ARG A 36 6.45 0.52 8.44
N CYS A 37 5.91 0.87 7.27
CA CYS A 37 6.06 2.19 6.68
C CYS A 37 5.23 3.24 7.44
N GLU A 38 3.95 2.92 7.68
CA GLU A 38 3.01 3.81 8.36
C GLU A 38 3.43 4.04 9.83
N ASP A 39 3.92 3.00 10.52
CA ASP A 39 4.47 3.09 11.87
C ASP A 39 5.69 4.03 11.96
N ARG A 40 6.42 4.21 10.85
CA ARG A 40 7.57 5.14 10.75
C ARG A 40 7.15 6.55 10.32
N GLY A 41 5.85 6.81 10.15
CA GLY A 41 5.33 8.09 9.66
C GLY A 41 5.49 8.30 8.15
N GLY A 42 5.83 7.24 7.40
CA GLY A 42 5.91 7.29 5.95
C GLY A 42 4.55 7.11 5.28
N ALA A 43 4.41 7.62 4.06
CA ALA A 43 3.27 7.36 3.21
C ALA A 43 3.52 6.11 2.35
N TRP A 44 2.63 5.12 2.46
CA TRP A 44 2.71 3.90 1.68
C TRP A 44 2.11 4.06 0.27
N ALA A 45 2.95 3.92 -0.75
CA ALA A 45 2.56 3.96 -2.15
C ALA A 45 2.21 2.55 -2.66
N GLY A 46 0.95 2.13 -2.48
CA GLY A 46 0.49 0.76 -2.77
C GLY A 46 0.74 0.27 -4.20
N LYS A 47 0.69 1.15 -5.21
CA LYS A 47 0.98 0.81 -6.62
C LYS A 47 2.43 0.38 -6.84
N TRP A 48 3.36 0.92 -6.04
CA TRP A 48 4.80 0.73 -6.22
C TRP A 48 5.41 -0.13 -5.12
N MET A 49 4.62 -0.52 -4.12
CA MET A 49 5.08 -1.20 -2.90
C MET A 49 6.27 -0.49 -2.24
N LYS A 50 6.19 0.84 -2.14
CA LYS A 50 7.27 1.67 -1.58
C LYS A 50 6.76 2.55 -0.46
N CYS A 51 7.60 2.71 0.55
CA CYS A 51 7.45 3.71 1.57
C CYS A 51 8.11 5.02 1.10
N ALA A 52 7.39 6.14 1.15
CA ALA A 52 7.89 7.43 0.72
C ALA A 52 7.50 8.54 1.72
N THR A 53 8.14 9.70 1.62
CA THR A 53 7.73 10.91 2.35
C THR A 53 7.01 11.85 1.40
N VAL A 54 5.86 12.36 1.79
CA VAL A 54 5.11 13.34 0.99
C VAL A 54 5.74 14.71 1.21
N TYR A 55 6.32 15.28 0.16
CA TYR A 55 6.83 16.64 0.18
C TYR A 55 5.82 17.59 -0.47
N PRO A 56 5.41 18.66 0.23
CA PRO A 56 4.54 19.68 -0.34
C PRO A 56 5.27 20.42 -1.48
N ILE A 57 4.56 20.83 -2.52
CA ILE A 57 5.15 21.45 -3.73
C ILE A 57 5.93 22.73 -3.38
N GLU A 58 5.50 23.44 -2.34
CA GLU A 58 6.14 24.63 -1.79
C GLU A 58 7.57 24.33 -1.32
N THR A 59 7.81 23.15 -0.73
CA THR A 59 9.16 22.72 -0.31
C THR A 59 10.07 22.44 -1.50
N LEU A 60 9.53 21.84 -2.58
CA LEU A 60 10.28 21.57 -3.80
C LEU A 60 10.60 22.86 -4.57
N THR A 61 9.62 23.74 -4.68
CA THR A 61 9.71 24.98 -5.47
C THR A 61 10.31 26.15 -4.68
N ARG A 62 10.56 25.97 -3.38
CA ARG A 62 10.97 27.01 -2.43
C ARG A 62 10.04 28.24 -2.43
N ARG A 63 8.78 28.03 -2.81
CA ARG A 63 7.79 29.09 -2.89
C ARG A 63 7.18 29.31 -1.51
N PRO A 64 7.01 30.56 -1.06
CA PRO A 64 6.33 30.83 0.20
C PRO A 64 4.91 30.26 0.20
N PRO A 65 4.40 29.77 1.35
CA PRO A 65 3.02 29.34 1.45
C PRO A 65 2.08 30.51 1.13
N ASN A 66 0.93 30.24 0.51
CA ASN A 66 -0.10 31.22 0.08
C ASN A 66 0.31 32.22 -1.00
N THR A 67 1.38 31.98 -1.76
CA THR A 67 1.60 32.82 -2.95
C THR A 67 0.57 32.52 -4.05
N PRO A 68 0.03 33.56 -4.72
CA PRO A 68 -0.93 33.35 -5.79
C PRO A 68 -0.30 32.60 -6.98
N PRO A 69 -1.12 31.83 -7.73
CA PRO A 69 -0.68 31.15 -8.94
C PRO A 69 -0.16 32.15 -9.97
N ILE A 70 0.96 31.82 -10.63
CA ILE A 70 1.66 32.72 -11.56
C ILE A 70 0.86 33.01 -12.84
N ASN A 71 -0.05 32.12 -13.24
CA ASN A 71 -0.74 32.18 -14.54
C ASN A 71 -2.09 32.93 -14.50
N GLY A 72 -2.38 33.71 -13.44
CA GLY A 72 -3.66 34.44 -13.33
C GLY A 72 -4.88 33.55 -13.09
N GLU A 73 -4.67 32.27 -12.77
CA GLU A 73 -5.72 31.35 -12.37
C GLU A 73 -6.30 31.79 -11.01
N ALA A 74 -7.62 31.79 -10.84
CA ALA A 74 -8.21 32.07 -9.54
C ALA A 74 -7.67 31.07 -8.51
N ALA A 75 -7.39 31.53 -7.28
CA ALA A 75 -6.94 30.65 -6.20
C ALA A 75 -7.90 29.45 -6.11
N ALA A 76 -7.41 28.27 -6.48
CA ALA A 76 -8.20 27.06 -6.39
C ALA A 76 -8.62 26.92 -4.92
N ALA A 77 -9.93 26.81 -4.68
CA ALA A 77 -10.47 26.62 -3.35
C ALA A 77 -9.68 25.52 -2.63
N PRO A 78 -9.39 25.64 -1.33
CA PRO A 78 -8.63 24.63 -0.61
C PRO A 78 -9.33 23.30 -0.79
N THR A 79 -8.78 22.45 -1.66
CA THR A 79 -9.15 21.06 -1.75
C THR A 79 -8.62 20.45 -0.47
N THR A 80 -9.49 20.36 0.52
CA THR A 80 -9.32 19.40 1.61
C THR A 80 -9.01 18.07 0.93
N ALA A 81 -7.73 17.69 0.91
CA ALA A 81 -7.32 16.37 0.49
C ALA A 81 -8.24 15.38 1.21
N PRO A 82 -8.89 14.43 0.51
CA PRO A 82 -9.73 13.47 1.19
C PRO A 82 -8.87 12.83 2.27
N ALA A 83 -9.24 13.03 3.53
CA ALA A 83 -8.66 12.30 4.64
C ALA A 83 -8.65 10.84 4.22
N ALA A 84 -7.48 10.22 4.25
CA ALA A 84 -7.32 8.81 3.90
C ALA A 84 -8.41 8.03 4.62
N GLN A 85 -9.40 7.55 3.87
CA GLN A 85 -10.54 6.91 4.48
C GLN A 85 -10.04 5.68 5.25
N PRO A 86 -10.41 5.53 6.53
CA PRO A 86 -10.11 4.29 7.24
C PRO A 86 -10.94 3.20 6.55
N LYS A 87 -10.26 2.28 5.85
CA LYS A 87 -10.93 1.08 5.33
C LYS A 87 -11.33 0.22 6.53
N LYS A 88 -12.65 0.05 6.71
CA LYS A 88 -13.26 -0.99 7.55
C LYS A 88 -12.81 -2.38 7.13
#